data_AF-A0A7V8YG57-F1
#
_entry.id   AF-A0A7V8YG57-F1
#
_cell.length_a   1.000
_cell.length_b   1.000
_cell.length_c   1.000
_cell.angle_alpha   90.00
_cell.angle_beta   90.00
_cell.angle_gamma   90.00
#
_symmetry.space_group_name_H-M   'P 1'
#
loop_
_entity.id
_entity.type
_entity.pdbx_description
1 polymer ?
#
loop_
_entity_poly.entity_id
_entity_poly.type
_entity_poly.pdbx_seq_one_letter_code
_entity_poly.pdbx_strand_id
1 'polypeptide(L)'
;MGQRRIRFDGGTLVVEGFAESELPPEFSFDPRVGLHRGPASAYASLVLPLHRAKVPWDDEARAYPDLGRDWQVQRTPRPFQTEALAAWRVGGRRGIVVLPTGAGKSFVAEMAIADAGRAALVVAP
;
A
#
# COMPACT_ATOMS: atom_id res chain seq x y z
N MET A 1 -4.32 25.75 -12.76
CA MET A 1 -3.51 24.93 -11.83
C MET A 1 -3.43 23.54 -12.45
N GLY A 2 -2.23 23.05 -12.75
CA GLY A 2 -2.06 21.76 -13.45
C GLY A 2 -2.63 20.61 -12.63
N GLN A 3 -3.23 19.63 -13.30
CA GLN A 3 -3.76 18.43 -12.66
C GLN A 3 -2.58 17.58 -12.17
N ARG A 4 -2.54 17.25 -10.86
CA ARG A 4 -1.54 16.32 -10.31
C ARG A 4 -1.78 14.93 -10.89
N ARG A 5 -0.73 14.28 -11.39
CA ARG A 5 -0.81 12.93 -11.98
C ARG A 5 0.32 12.04 -11.46
N ILE A 6 -0.02 10.78 -11.17
CA ILE A 6 0.91 9.74 -10.72
C ILE A 6 0.78 8.55 -11.65
N ARG A 7 1.89 8.09 -12.25
CA ARG A 7 1.92 6.96 -13.18
C ARG A 7 2.98 5.94 -12.77
N PHE A 8 2.68 4.66 -12.92
CA PHE A 8 3.65 3.58 -12.77
C PHE A 8 4.50 3.42 -14.04
N ASP A 9 5.82 3.27 -13.88
CA ASP A 9 6.75 3.01 -14.98
C ASP A 9 7.92 2.12 -14.50
N GLY A 10 7.99 0.88 -14.97
CA GLY A 10 9.15 0.01 -14.77
C GLY A 10 9.60 -0.19 -13.32
N GLY A 11 8.67 -0.29 -12.36
CA GLY A 11 8.98 -0.44 -10.91
C GLY A 11 9.12 0.88 -10.15
N THR A 12 8.87 2.01 -10.83
CA THR A 12 8.92 3.36 -10.25
C THR A 12 7.60 4.09 -10.46
N LEU A 13 7.50 5.27 -9.86
CA LEU A 13 6.42 6.23 -10.09
C LEU A 13 7.01 7.48 -10.73
N VAL A 14 6.35 7.96 -11.78
CA VAL A 14 6.61 9.26 -12.38
C VAL A 14 5.46 10.19 -11.98
N VAL A 15 5.81 11.40 -11.56
CA VAL A 15 4.85 12.36 -11.00
C VAL A 15 4.90 13.70 -11.74
N GLU A 16 3.73 14.24 -12.03
CA GLU A 16 3.54 15.50 -12.75
C GLU A 16 2.64 16.45 -11.95
N GLY A 17 2.95 17.74 -11.97
CA GLY A 17 2.16 18.76 -11.25
C GLY A 17 2.38 18.81 -9.74
N PHE A 18 3.45 18.19 -9.23
CA PHE A 18 3.84 18.22 -7.82
C PHE A 18 4.98 19.22 -7.59
N ALA A 19 4.90 19.99 -6.51
CA ALA A 19 6.06 20.70 -5.98
C ALA A 19 7.01 19.70 -5.30
N GLU A 20 8.32 19.96 -5.35
CA GLU A 20 9.34 19.10 -4.73
C GLU A 20 9.10 18.89 -3.23
N SER A 21 8.59 19.91 -2.53
CA SER A 21 8.22 19.84 -1.11
C SER A 21 7.04 18.92 -0.80
N GLU A 22 6.26 18.52 -1.82
CA GLU A 22 5.13 17.58 -1.67
C GLU A 22 5.57 16.12 -1.87
N LEU A 23 6.80 15.89 -2.33
CA LEU A 23 7.28 14.57 -2.71
C LEU A 23 7.99 13.87 -1.54
N PRO A 24 7.84 12.53 -1.42
CA PRO A 24 8.65 11.75 -0.52
C PRO A 24 10.16 11.89 -0.83
N PRO A 25 11.05 11.78 0.17
CA PRO A 25 12.51 11.92 -0.03
C PRO A 25 13.12 10.96 -1.05
N GLU A 26 12.45 9.85 -1.36
CA GLU A 26 12.89 8.87 -2.35
C GLU A 26 12.70 9.34 -3.81
N PHE A 27 12.01 10.46 -4.03
CA PHE A 27 11.80 11.04 -5.35
C PHE A 27 12.91 12.02 -5.70
N SER A 28 13.35 11.98 -6.96
CA SER A 28 14.33 12.92 -7.50
C SER A 28 13.97 13.27 -8.94
N PHE A 29 14.44 14.41 -9.44
CA PHE A 29 14.21 14.81 -10.82
C PHE A 29 14.95 13.88 -11.79
N ASP A 30 14.21 13.28 -12.74
CA ASP A 30 14.77 12.45 -13.82
C ASP A 30 14.80 13.27 -15.13
N PRO A 31 15.98 13.73 -15.59
CA PRO A 31 16.09 14.58 -16.77
C PRO A 31 15.73 13.87 -18.07
N ARG A 32 15.66 12.53 -18.09
CA ARG A 32 15.31 11.76 -19.30
C ARG A 32 13.83 11.88 -19.66
N VAL A 33 13.00 12.11 -18.65
CA VAL A 33 11.54 12.28 -18.78
C VAL A 33 11.08 13.69 -18.39
N GLY A 34 11.97 14.52 -17.83
CA GLY A 34 11.66 15.89 -17.42
C GLY A 34 10.72 15.98 -16.22
N LEU A 35 10.64 14.93 -15.40
CA LEU A 35 9.69 14.77 -14.31
C LEU A 35 10.37 14.15 -13.08
N HIS A 36 9.74 14.28 -11.91
CA HIS A 36 10.24 13.60 -10.72
C HIS A 36 9.88 12.12 -10.75
N ARG A 37 10.78 11.30 -10.23
CA ARG A 37 10.68 9.85 -10.23
C ARG A 37 11.16 9.26 -8.90
N GLY A 38 10.45 8.25 -8.40
CA GLY A 38 10.79 7.54 -7.17
C GLY A 38 10.37 6.07 -7.22
N PRO A 39 10.81 5.23 -6.28
CA PRO A 39 10.45 3.81 -6.26
C PRO A 39 8.95 3.61 -6.04
N ALA A 40 8.34 2.63 -6.70
CA ALA A 40 6.90 2.37 -6.56
C ALA A 40 6.49 1.93 -5.15
N SER A 41 7.42 1.41 -4.35
CA SER A 41 7.19 1.11 -2.93
C SER A 41 6.89 2.35 -2.08
N ALA A 42 7.22 3.56 -2.56
CA ALA A 42 6.88 4.83 -1.90
C ALA A 42 5.47 5.34 -2.23
N TYR A 43 4.68 4.61 -3.04
CA TYR A 43 3.33 4.99 -3.45
C TYR A 43 2.44 5.43 -2.28
N ALA A 44 2.38 4.63 -1.21
CA ALA A 44 1.55 4.93 -0.04
C ALA A 44 1.97 6.24 0.65
N SER A 45 3.28 6.50 0.75
CA SER A 45 3.82 7.73 1.34
C SER A 45 3.46 8.96 0.52
N LEU A 46 3.31 8.81 -0.80
CA LEU A 46 2.89 9.87 -1.71
C LEU A 46 1.37 10.12 -1.64
N VAL A 47 0.53 9.08 -1.71
CA VAL A 47 -0.93 9.25 -1.87
C VAL A 47 -1.68 9.45 -0.56
N LEU A 48 -1.21 8.88 0.56
CA LEU A 48 -1.93 8.98 1.84
C LEU A 48 -2.02 10.44 2.35
N PRO A 49 -0.98 11.29 2.27
CA PRO A 49 -1.10 12.70 2.61
C PRO A 49 -2.12 13.44 1.73
N LEU A 50 -2.11 13.20 0.40
CA LEU A 50 -3.06 13.81 -0.53
C LEU A 50 -4.50 13.43 -0.17
N HIS A 51 -4.74 12.14 0.09
CA HIS A 51 -6.03 11.63 0.51
C HIS A 51 -6.51 12.27 1.82
N ARG A 52 -5.65 12.37 2.84
CA ARG A 52 -5.98 13.01 4.13
C ARG A 52 -6.30 14.49 3.97
N ALA A 53 -5.53 15.19 3.12
CA ALA A 53 -5.73 16.60 2.81
C ALA A 53 -6.87 16.86 1.81
N LYS A 54 -7.50 15.80 1.28
CA LYS A 54 -8.52 15.88 0.22
C LYS A 54 -8.05 16.65 -1.02
N VAL A 55 -6.76 16.59 -1.31
CA VAL A 55 -6.17 17.18 -2.51
C VAL A 55 -6.48 16.22 -3.67
N PRO A 56 -7.09 16.67 -4.77
CA PRO A 56 -7.35 15.81 -5.92
C PRO A 56 -6.08 15.47 -6.69
N TRP A 57 -5.98 14.24 -7.18
CA TRP A 57 -4.96 13.79 -8.13
C TRP A 57 -5.54 12.76 -9.10
N ASP A 58 -4.90 12.62 -10.25
CA ASP A 58 -5.13 11.59 -11.25
C ASP A 58 -4.23 10.38 -10.94
N ASP A 59 -4.84 9.27 -10.52
CA ASP A 59 -4.12 8.06 -10.11
C ASP A 59 -4.08 7.01 -11.22
N GLU A 60 -3.13 7.17 -12.13
CA GLU A 60 -2.88 6.19 -13.19
C GLU A 60 -1.95 5.06 -12.72
N ALA A 61 -1.40 5.14 -11.51
CA ALA A 61 -0.51 4.12 -10.95
C ALA A 61 -1.27 2.99 -10.24
N ARG A 62 -2.45 3.28 -9.68
CA ARG A 62 -3.28 2.26 -9.00
C ARG A 62 -3.89 1.27 -10.01
N ALA A 63 -3.28 0.10 -10.11
CA ALA A 63 -3.77 -1.00 -10.96
C ALA A 63 -4.33 -2.21 -10.19
N TYR A 64 -4.41 -2.15 -8.85
CA TYR A 64 -4.94 -3.25 -8.05
C TYR A 64 -6.44 -3.07 -7.77
N PRO A 65 -7.27 -4.11 -8.01
CA PRO A 65 -8.70 -4.03 -7.77
C PRO A 65 -9.04 -4.22 -6.29
N ASP A 66 -10.26 -3.80 -5.94
CA ASP A 66 -10.90 -4.23 -4.71
C ASP A 66 -11.28 -5.71 -4.83
N LEU A 67 -11.20 -6.47 -3.74
CA LEU A 67 -11.49 -7.92 -3.80
C LEU A 67 -12.95 -8.22 -4.14
N GLY A 68 -13.87 -7.31 -3.77
CA GLY A 68 -15.29 -7.41 -4.10
C GLY A 68 -15.99 -8.68 -3.61
N ARG A 69 -15.39 -9.41 -2.65
CA ARG A 69 -15.89 -10.68 -2.14
C ARG A 69 -15.66 -10.78 -0.63
N ASP A 70 -16.62 -11.39 0.04
CA ASP A 70 -16.53 -11.63 1.47
C ASP A 70 -15.53 -12.75 1.77
N TRP A 71 -14.86 -12.64 2.90
CA TRP A 71 -13.96 -13.66 3.40
C TRP A 71 -14.76 -14.90 3.82
N GLN A 72 -14.51 -16.03 3.15
CA GLN A 72 -15.31 -17.26 3.28
C GLN A 72 -14.85 -18.19 4.42
N VAL A 73 -13.76 -17.87 5.12
CA VAL A 73 -13.19 -18.77 6.12
C VAL A 73 -14.01 -18.73 7.41
N GLN A 74 -14.62 -19.86 7.75
CA GLN A 74 -15.38 -20.03 8.99
C GLN A 74 -14.48 -20.58 10.11
N ARG A 75 -13.58 -19.73 10.62
CA ARG A 75 -12.69 -20.10 11.72
C ARG A 75 -12.59 -18.95 12.72
N THR A 76 -12.71 -19.26 14.01
CA THR A 76 -12.49 -18.28 15.07
C THR A 76 -10.99 -18.07 15.31
N PRO A 77 -10.47 -16.83 15.27
CA PRO A 77 -9.09 -16.54 15.61
C PRO A 77 -8.81 -16.74 17.09
N ARG A 78 -7.59 -17.17 17.39
CA ARG A 78 -7.05 -17.20 18.75
C ARG A 78 -6.75 -15.75 19.21
N PRO A 79 -6.73 -15.46 20.52
CA PRO A 79 -6.50 -14.11 21.03
C PRO A 79 -5.26 -13.41 20.43
N PHE A 80 -4.12 -14.10 20.41
CA PHE A 80 -2.87 -13.57 19.86
C PHE A 80 -2.93 -13.29 18.34
N GLN A 81 -3.82 -13.96 17.59
CA GLN A 81 -4.00 -13.73 16.16
C GLN A 81 -4.79 -12.45 15.92
N THR A 82 -5.83 -12.21 16.72
CA THR A 82 -6.61 -10.97 16.73
C THR A 82 -5.74 -9.79 17.16
N GLU A 83 -4.94 -9.96 18.21
CA GLU A 83 -3.98 -8.94 18.69
C GLU A 83 -2.93 -8.61 17.62
N ALA A 84 -2.39 -9.62 16.93
CA ALA A 84 -1.45 -9.42 15.84
C ALA A 84 -2.06 -8.59 14.69
N LEU A 85 -3.30 -8.90 14.29
CA LEU A 85 -4.01 -8.13 13.27
C LEU A 85 -4.27 -6.69 13.74
N ALA A 86 -4.70 -6.50 14.99
CA ALA A 86 -4.95 -5.18 15.56
C ALA A 86 -3.68 -4.32 15.59
N ALA A 87 -2.56 -4.88 16.04
CA ALA A 87 -1.26 -4.21 16.05
C ALA A 87 -0.81 -3.82 14.63
N TRP A 88 -0.97 -4.72 13.65
CA TRP A 88 -0.66 -4.44 12.25
C TRP A 88 -1.53 -3.30 11.67
N ARG A 89 -2.82 -3.25 12.02
CA ARG A 89 -3.72 -2.14 11.63
C ARG A 89 -3.30 -0.81 12.22
N VAL A 90 -2.94 -0.79 13.52
CA VAL A 90 -2.40 0.41 14.19
C VAL A 90 -1.11 0.88 13.53
N GLY A 91 -0.26 -0.05 13.06
CA GLY A 91 0.92 0.23 12.24
C GLY A 91 0.64 0.70 10.82
N GLY A 92 -0.59 1.10 10.50
CA GLY A 92 -0.96 1.57 9.15
C GLY A 92 -0.97 0.47 8.10
N ARG A 93 -1.22 -0.79 8.53
CA ARG A 93 -1.19 -1.97 7.67
C ARG A 93 0.19 -2.22 7.04
N ARG A 94 1.25 -1.84 7.75
CA ARG A 94 2.65 -2.04 7.34
C ARG A 94 3.47 -2.47 8.55
N GLY A 95 4.07 -3.66 8.48
CA GLY A 95 4.86 -4.20 9.58
C GLY A 95 5.09 -5.70 9.45
N ILE A 96 5.73 -6.28 10.46
CA ILE A 96 6.09 -7.70 10.53
C ILE A 96 5.34 -8.33 11.70
N VAL A 97 4.68 -9.47 11.45
CA VAL A 97 4.08 -10.31 12.49
C VAL A 97 4.94 -11.57 12.63
N VAL A 98 5.48 -11.79 13.83
CA VAL A 98 6.31 -12.96 14.14
C VAL A 98 5.51 -13.93 14.99
N LEU A 99 5.32 -15.16 14.50
CA LEU A 99 4.66 -16.25 15.25
C LEU A 99 5.44 -17.55 15.10
N PRO A 100 5.42 -18.47 16.09
CA PRO A 100 6.05 -19.77 15.98
C PRO A 100 5.42 -20.64 14.89
N THR A 101 6.12 -21.66 14.44
CA THR A 101 5.60 -22.63 13.45
C THR A 101 4.35 -23.33 13.99
N GLY A 102 3.38 -23.58 13.13
CA GLY A 102 2.08 -24.15 13.54
C GLY A 102 1.08 -23.17 14.18
N ALA A 103 1.49 -21.95 14.54
CA ALA A 103 0.61 -20.96 15.19
C ALA A 103 -0.43 -20.28 14.28
N GLY A 104 -0.47 -20.65 12.99
CA GLY A 104 -1.42 -20.10 12.03
C GLY A 104 -1.02 -18.74 11.45
N LYS A 105 0.26 -18.55 11.09
CA LYS A 105 0.75 -17.36 10.36
C LYS A 105 -0.07 -17.05 9.11
N SER A 106 -0.37 -18.08 8.32
CA SER A 106 -1.19 -17.96 7.11
C SER A 106 -2.60 -17.46 7.43
N PHE A 107 -3.19 -17.92 8.54
CA PHE A 107 -4.51 -17.47 8.94
C PHE A 107 -4.52 -15.99 9.35
N VAL A 108 -3.45 -15.49 9.99
CA VAL A 108 -3.31 -14.04 10.25
C VAL A 108 -3.14 -13.27 8.93
N ALA A 109 -2.39 -13.79 7.98
CA ALA A 109 -2.24 -13.16 6.66
C ALA A 109 -3.58 -13.10 5.89
N GLU A 110 -4.38 -14.18 5.92
CA GLU A 110 -5.73 -14.20 5.35
C GLU A 110 -6.64 -13.14 5.98
N MET A 111 -6.63 -13.01 7.31
CA MET A 111 -7.37 -11.96 8.00
C MET A 111 -6.91 -10.56 7.60
N ALA A 112 -5.60 -10.35 7.40
CA ALA A 112 -5.06 -9.07 6.94
C ALA A 112 -5.49 -8.73 5.49
N ILE A 113 -5.52 -9.74 4.61
CA ILE A 113 -6.03 -9.59 3.23
C ILE A 113 -7.52 -9.25 3.25
N ALA A 114 -8.30 -9.93 4.09
CA ALA A 114 -9.72 -9.65 4.28
C ALA A 114 -9.97 -8.24 4.84
N ASP A 115 -9.23 -7.81 5.88
CA ASP A 115 -9.32 -6.46 6.46
C ASP A 115 -8.95 -5.36 5.45
N ALA A 116 -7.94 -5.60 4.60
CA ALA A 116 -7.53 -4.65 3.58
C ALA A 116 -8.55 -4.54 2.43
N GLY A 117 -9.21 -5.64 2.07
CA GLY A 117 -10.22 -5.65 1.00
C GLY A 117 -9.64 -5.30 -0.39
N ARG A 118 -8.36 -5.58 -0.62
CA ARG A 118 -7.62 -5.28 -1.86
C ARG A 118 -6.94 -6.54 -2.38
N ALA A 119 -6.74 -6.61 -3.70
CA ALA A 119 -5.93 -7.67 -4.29
C ALA A 119 -4.56 -7.75 -3.59
N ALA A 120 -4.11 -8.98 -3.32
CA ALA A 120 -2.91 -9.25 -2.54
C ALA A 120 -1.99 -10.23 -3.29
N LEU A 121 -0.69 -9.95 -3.27
CA LEU A 121 0.36 -10.86 -3.74
C LEU A 121 1.00 -11.53 -2.53
N VAL A 122 0.91 -12.86 -2.45
CA VAL A 122 1.60 -13.66 -1.44
C VAL A 122 2.86 -14.24 -2.07
N VAL A 123 4.02 -13.88 -1.52
CA VAL A 123 5.32 -14.37 -1.98
C VAL A 123 5.84 -15.39 -0.97
N ALA A 124 6.17 -16.60 -1.43
CA ALA A 124 6.73 -17.67 -0.61
C ALA A 124 7.96 -18.29 -1.32
N PRO A 125 8.93 -18.85 -0.58
CA PRO A 125 10.05 -19.62 -1.15
C PRO A 125 9.63 -20.90 -1.86
#